data_AF-A0A2V2YSJ6-F1
#
_entry.id   AF-A0A2V2YSJ6-F1
#
_cell.length_a   1.000
_cell.length_b   1.000
_cell.length_c   1.000
_cell.angle_alpha   90.00
_cell.angle_beta   90.00
_cell.angle_gamma   90.00
#
_symmetry.space_group_name_H-M   'P 1'
#
loop_
_entity.id
_entity.type
_entity.pdbx_description
1 polymer ?
#
loop_
_entity_poly.entity_id
_entity_poly.type
_entity_poly.pdbx_seq_one_letter_code
_entity_poly.pdbx_strand_id
1 'polypeptide(L)'
;MRSQAEAVEELRRLQRGGAPASELVLTDIIAESEERILIRHTHLLLFGKCLMPAYHYEIWNSKQNYDLGQRTDSEGRIYCSSYATVNEHYVLSVFNNRTAAEHRVPG
;
A
#
# COMPACT_ATOMS: atom_id res chain seq x y z
N MET A 1 -1.30 2.90 -14.23
CA MET A 1 -0.84 2.48 -12.89
C MET A 1 0.55 1.88 -13.06
N ARG A 2 1.49 2.18 -12.17
CA ARG A 2 2.90 1.74 -12.25
C ARG A 2 3.04 0.29 -11.77
N SER A 3 3.80 -0.55 -12.47
CA SER A 3 4.17 -1.90 -12.03
C SER A 3 5.20 -1.91 -10.90
N GLN A 4 5.37 -3.04 -10.21
CA GLN A 4 6.40 -3.20 -9.18
C GLN A 4 7.81 -2.96 -9.73
N ALA A 5 8.09 -3.50 -10.92
CA ALA A 5 9.40 -3.39 -11.55
C ALA A 5 9.76 -1.92 -11.86
N GLU A 6 8.81 -1.16 -12.41
CA GLU A 6 8.98 0.28 -12.67
C GLU A 6 9.20 1.05 -11.37
N ALA A 7 8.46 0.74 -10.29
CA ALA A 7 8.65 1.40 -9.00
C ALA A 7 10.04 1.13 -8.41
N VAL A 8 10.50 -0.12 -8.49
CA VAL A 8 11.86 -0.50 -8.04
C VAL A 8 12.93 0.19 -8.88
N GLU A 9 12.76 0.25 -10.20
CA GLU A 9 13.71 0.90 -11.08
C GLU A 9 13.81 2.41 -10.78
N GLU A 10 12.69 3.06 -10.53
CA GLU A 10 12.64 4.47 -10.15
C GLU A 10 13.32 4.73 -8.80
N LEU A 11 13.06 3.90 -7.79
CA LEU A 11 13.75 4.01 -6.50
C LEU A 11 15.26 3.79 -6.65
N ARG A 12 15.68 2.86 -7.51
CA ARG A 12 17.11 2.66 -7.79
C ARG A 12 17.72 3.87 -8.50
N ARG A 13 16.97 4.55 -9.37
CA ARG A 13 17.39 5.80 -10.01
C ARG A 13 17.56 6.91 -8.97
N LEU A 14 16.61 7.08 -8.06
CA LEU A 14 16.70 8.05 -6.96
C LEU A 14 17.89 7.77 -6.05
N GLN A 15 18.11 6.51 -5.69
CA GLN A 15 19.25 6.10 -4.89
C GLN A 15 20.60 6.41 -5.56
N ARG A 16 20.74 6.14 -6.87
CA ARG A 16 21.93 6.54 -7.63
C ARG A 16 22.11 8.06 -7.71
N GLY A 17 21.02 8.82 -7.61
CA GLY A 17 21.01 10.27 -7.49
C GLY A 17 21.37 10.80 -6.09
N GLY A 18 21.62 9.93 -5.11
CA GLY A 18 22.03 10.31 -3.77
C GLY A 18 20.88 10.50 -2.77
N ALA A 19 19.66 10.10 -3.12
CA ALA A 19 18.54 10.12 -2.17
C ALA A 19 18.86 9.25 -0.94
N PRO A 20 18.63 9.72 0.29
CA PRO A 20 18.89 8.94 1.50
C PRO A 20 17.95 7.74 1.56
N ALA A 21 18.40 6.65 2.19
CA ALA A 21 17.62 5.41 2.26
C ALA A 21 16.22 5.60 2.89
N SER A 22 16.08 6.55 3.83
CA SER A 22 14.80 6.90 4.46
C SER A 22 13.77 7.49 3.49
N GLU A 23 14.22 8.03 2.36
CA GLU A 23 13.37 8.64 1.32
C GLU A 23 13.11 7.69 0.14
N LEU A 24 13.68 6.47 0.17
CA LEU A 24 13.48 5.48 -0.89
C LEU A 24 12.16 4.72 -0.71
N VAL A 25 11.05 5.47 -0.71
CA VAL A 25 9.69 4.97 -0.72
C VAL A 25 8.88 5.59 -1.86
N LEU A 26 8.16 4.77 -2.61
CA LEU A 26 7.16 5.22 -3.58
C LEU A 26 5.80 4.68 -3.16
N THR A 27 4.80 5.56 -3.16
CA THR A 27 3.41 5.21 -2.87
C THR A 27 2.60 5.29 -4.16
N ASP A 28 2.00 4.17 -4.56
CA ASP A 28 1.19 4.04 -5.78
C ASP A 28 -0.24 3.63 -5.42
N ILE A 29 -1.25 4.26 -6.04
CA ILE A 29 -2.59 3.66 -6.14
C ILE A 29 -2.55 2.63 -7.27
N ILE A 30 -2.74 1.35 -6.94
CA ILE A 30 -2.64 0.24 -7.89
C ILE A 30 -4.00 -0.42 -8.21
N ALA A 31 -5.05 -0.07 -7.47
CA ALA A 31 -6.43 -0.31 -7.86
C ALA A 31 -7.36 0.73 -7.22
N GLU A 32 -8.44 1.06 -7.91
CA GLU A 32 -9.45 2.02 -7.47
C GLU A 32 -10.83 1.51 -7.88
N SER A 33 -11.80 1.66 -6.98
CA SER A 33 -13.24 1.50 -7.19
C SER A 33 -13.93 2.68 -6.53
N GLU A 34 -15.19 2.97 -6.84
CA GLU A 34 -15.88 4.23 -6.51
C GLU A 34 -15.52 4.88 -5.16
N GLU A 35 -15.44 4.11 -4.07
CA GLU A 35 -15.05 4.61 -2.75
C GLU A 35 -13.74 4.00 -2.20
N ARG A 36 -13.21 2.96 -2.84
CA ARG A 36 -12.14 2.10 -2.31
C ARG A 36 -10.87 2.18 -3.13
N ILE A 37 -9.72 2.23 -2.47
CA ILE A 37 -8.41 2.22 -3.13
C ILE A 37 -7.50 1.16 -2.53
N LEU A 38 -6.63 0.60 -3.38
CA LEU A 38 -5.51 -0.23 -2.98
C LEU A 38 -4.23 0.54 -3.23
N ILE A 39 -3.49 0.77 -2.15
CA ILE A 39 -2.19 1.44 -2.15
C ILE A 39 -1.09 0.39 -2.09
N ARG A 40 -0.01 0.62 -2.84
CA ARG A 40 1.28 -0.07 -2.70
C ARG A 40 2.35 0.93 -2.30
N HIS A 41 3.00 0.67 -1.18
CA HIS A 41 4.25 1.30 -0.79
C HIS A 41 5.41 0.39 -1.23
N THR A 42 6.24 0.87 -2.14
CA THR A 42 7.47 0.20 -2.55
C THR A 42 8.63 0.86 -1.84
N HIS A 43 9.44 0.09 -1.13
CA HIS A 43 10.62 0.56 -0.42
C HIS A 43 11.88 -0.07 -1.02
N LEU A 44 13.00 0.65 -1.03
CA LEU A 44 14.33 0.03 -1.13
C LEU A 44 15.02 0.09 0.24
N LEU A 45 15.13 -1.06 0.89
CA LEU A 45 15.70 -1.18 2.22
C LEU A 45 17.12 -1.75 2.15
N LEU A 46 18.01 -1.23 2.99
CA LEU A 46 19.37 -1.77 3.12
C LEU A 46 19.34 -2.99 4.05
N PHE A 47 19.58 -4.18 3.50
CA PHE A 47 19.72 -5.42 4.25
C PHE A 47 21.07 -6.07 3.92
N GLY A 48 21.93 -6.23 4.92
CA GLY A 48 23.23 -6.89 4.72
C GLY A 48 24.11 -6.25 3.64
N LYS A 49 24.10 -4.91 3.53
CA LYS A 49 24.78 -4.11 2.48
C LYS A 49 24.15 -4.19 1.08
N CYS A 50 23.05 -4.90 0.91
CA CYS A 50 22.29 -4.97 -0.34
C CYS A 50 21.00 -4.17 -0.22
N LEU A 51 20.67 -3.38 -1.25
CA LEU A 51 19.37 -2.75 -1.35
C LEU A 51 18.36 -3.74 -1.91
N MET A 52 17.36 -4.07 -1.11
CA MET A 52 16.30 -5.00 -1.47
C MET A 52 14.94 -4.30 -1.53
N PRO A 53 14.10 -4.62 -2.53
CA PRO A 53 12.76 -4.11 -2.57
C PRO A 53 11.92 -4.76 -1.46
N ALA A 54 11.14 -3.95 -0.76
CA ALA A 54 10.10 -4.40 0.15
C ALA A 54 8.78 -3.74 -0.23
N TYR A 55 7.69 -4.47 -0.11
CA TYR A 55 6.37 -3.99 -0.48
C TYR A 55 5.45 -4.03 0.74
N HIS A 56 4.69 -2.97 0.91
CA HIS A 56 3.60 -2.86 1.86
C HIS A 56 2.35 -2.45 1.10
N TYR A 57 1.20 -3.03 1.43
CA TYR A 57 -0.05 -2.75 0.76
C TYR A 57 -1.08 -2.28 1.78
N GLU A 58 -1.93 -1.34 1.39
CA GLU A 58 -3.03 -0.84 2.20
C GLU A 58 -4.32 -0.83 1.38
N ILE A 59 -5.38 -1.50 1.85
CA ILE A 59 -6.71 -1.39 1.26
C ILE A 59 -7.49 -0.37 2.08
N TRP A 60 -7.82 0.77 1.48
CA TRP A 60 -8.58 1.85 2.10
C TRP A 60 -10.02 1.83 1.65
N ASN A 61 -10.94 1.77 2.61
CA ASN A 61 -12.39 1.75 2.37
C ASN A 61 -13.00 3.11 2.02
N SER A 62 -12.21 4.19 2.06
CA SER A 62 -12.60 5.54 1.66
C SER A 62 -11.40 6.25 1.08
N LYS A 63 -11.46 6.60 -0.22
CA LYS A 63 -10.45 7.43 -0.89
C LYS A 63 -10.35 8.81 -0.24
N GLN A 64 -11.50 9.41 0.10
CA GLN A 64 -11.54 10.70 0.77
C GLN A 64 -10.73 10.69 2.07
N ASN A 65 -10.85 9.63 2.86
CA ASN A 65 -10.13 9.53 4.13
C ASN A 65 -8.63 9.30 3.91
N TYR A 66 -8.24 8.55 2.88
CA TYR A 66 -6.84 8.44 2.47
C TYR A 66 -6.26 9.80 2.08
N ASP A 67 -6.96 10.54 1.22
CA ASP A 67 -6.53 11.86 0.74
C ASP A 67 -6.41 12.88 1.90
N LEU A 68 -7.21 12.72 2.96
CA LEU A 68 -7.16 13.53 4.18
C LEU A 68 -6.16 13.01 5.23
N GLY A 69 -5.51 11.86 5.01
CA GLY A 69 -4.64 11.21 5.99
C GLY A 69 -5.36 10.66 7.23
N GLN A 70 -6.69 10.48 7.15
CA GLN A 70 -7.54 10.07 8.26
C GLN A 70 -7.64 8.55 8.35
N ARG A 71 -6.84 7.95 9.24
CA ARG A 71 -6.82 6.48 9.42
C ARG A 71 -8.02 5.93 10.20
N THR A 72 -8.76 6.79 10.92
CA THR A 72 -9.89 6.40 11.76
C THR A 72 -11.11 7.28 11.52
N ASP A 73 -12.31 6.71 11.66
CA ASP A 73 -13.56 7.46 11.69
C ASP A 73 -13.81 8.14 13.06
N SER A 74 -14.92 8.87 13.19
CA SER A 74 -15.35 9.49 14.45
C SER A 74 -15.67 8.49 15.56
N GLU A 75 -15.83 7.20 15.22
CA GLU A 75 -16.06 6.09 16.14
C GLU A 75 -14.77 5.29 16.43
N GLY A 76 -13.61 5.72 15.89
CA GLY A 76 -12.32 5.06 16.08
C GLY A 76 -12.09 3.83 15.20
N ARG A 77 -12.93 3.56 14.19
CA ARG A 77 -12.78 2.42 13.28
C ARG A 77 -11.70 2.69 12.24
N ILE A 78 -10.81 1.72 12.05
CA ILE A 78 -9.70 1.81 11.08
C ILE A 78 -10.21 1.54 9.66
N TYR A 79 -9.94 2.43 8.71
CA TYR A 79 -10.35 2.29 7.31
C TYR A 79 -9.44 1.38 6.47
N CYS A 80 -8.27 1.01 7.00
CA CYS A 80 -7.28 0.16 6.35
C CYS A 80 -7.37 -1.30 6.85
N SER A 81 -7.58 -2.27 5.95
CA SER A 81 -7.89 -3.66 6.32
C SER A 81 -6.75 -4.68 6.12
N SER A 82 -5.58 -4.31 5.60
CA SER A 82 -4.49 -5.28 5.42
C SER A 82 -3.11 -4.63 5.52
N TYR A 83 -2.21 -5.29 6.25
CA TYR A 83 -0.78 -5.00 6.35
C TYR A 83 -0.05 -6.28 5.98
N ALA A 84 0.22 -6.47 4.69
CA ALA A 84 0.68 -7.77 4.23
C ALA A 84 1.94 -7.63 3.37
N THR A 85 3.01 -8.28 3.80
CA THR A 85 4.22 -8.57 3.01
C THR A 85 3.96 -9.63 1.94
N VAL A 86 2.76 -9.63 1.36
CA VAL A 86 2.24 -10.71 0.50
C VAL A 86 2.32 -10.33 -0.97
N ASN A 87 2.13 -11.33 -1.82
CA ASN A 87 2.07 -11.19 -3.27
C ASN A 87 0.95 -10.21 -3.69
N GLU A 88 1.25 -9.26 -4.58
CA GLU A 88 0.31 -8.27 -5.14
C GLU A 88 -0.95 -8.93 -5.70
N HIS A 89 -0.82 -10.08 -6.36
CA HIS A 89 -1.95 -10.82 -6.92
C HIS A 89 -2.94 -11.25 -5.84
N TYR A 90 -2.45 -11.65 -4.66
CA TYR A 90 -3.31 -12.00 -3.53
C TYR A 90 -4.04 -10.76 -2.99
N VAL A 91 -3.35 -9.64 -2.82
CA VAL A 91 -3.99 -8.41 -2.31
C VAL A 91 -5.01 -7.86 -3.29
N LEU A 92 -4.73 -7.92 -4.59
CA LEU A 92 -5.70 -7.56 -5.64
C LEU A 92 -6.94 -8.47 -5.59
N SER A 93 -6.77 -9.77 -5.34
CA SER A 93 -7.90 -10.68 -5.13
C SER A 93 -8.73 -10.28 -3.92
N VAL A 94 -8.10 -9.99 -2.77
CA VAL A 94 -8.80 -9.49 -1.57
C VAL A 94 -9.51 -8.17 -1.86
N PHE A 95 -8.87 -7.27 -2.61
CA PHE A 95 -9.46 -6.00 -3.00
C PHE A 95 -10.73 -6.23 -3.86
N ASN A 96 -10.65 -7.11 -4.85
CA ASN A 96 -11.77 -7.35 -5.76
C ASN A 96 -12.92 -8.14 -5.11
N ASN A 97 -12.65 -8.99 -4.11
CA ASN A 97 -13.64 -9.90 -3.54
C ASN A 97 -14.65 -9.28 -2.56
N ARG A 98 -14.66 -7.96 -2.33
CA ARG A 98 -15.60 -7.21 -1.45
C ARG A 98 -15.78 -7.73 0.01
N THR A 99 -15.15 -8.83 0.44
CA THR A 99 -15.53 -9.54 1.65
C THR A 99 -14.37 -9.71 2.64
N ALA A 100 -14.39 -8.87 3.68
CA ALA A 100 -13.92 -9.21 5.03
C ALA A 100 -14.46 -8.26 6.14
N ALA A 101 -15.23 -7.21 5.79
CA ALA A 101 -15.82 -6.28 6.79
C ALA A 101 -17.35 -6.40 6.95
N GLU A 102 -18.03 -7.23 6.15
CA GLU A 102 -19.48 -7.48 6.27
C GLU A 102 -19.82 -8.80 7.01
N HIS A 103 -18.86 -9.41 7.71
CA HIS A 103 -19.23 -10.34 8.77
C HIS A 103 -19.68 -9.55 9.99
N ARG A 104 -21.00 -9.30 10.02
CA ARG A 104 -21.77 -9.00 11.23
C ARG A 104 -21.18 -9.77 12.41
N VAL A 105 -20.62 -9.07 13.39
CA VAL A 105 -20.55 -9.60 14.75
C VAL A 105 -22.02 -9.76 15.17
N PRO A 106 -22.53 -10.98 15.42
CA PRO A 106 -23.85 -11.13 16.02
C PRO A 106 -23.77 -10.49 17.41
N GLY A 107 -24.69 -9.56 17.68
CA GLY A 107 -24.97 -9.11 19.04
C GLY A 107 -25.59 -10.20 19.89
#